data_AF-A0A1G9K1D1-F1
#
_entry.id   AF-A0A1G9K1D1-F1
#
_cell.length_a   1.000
_cell.length_b   1.000
_cell.length_c   1.000
_cell.angle_alpha   90.00
_cell.angle_beta   90.00
_cell.angle_gamma   90.00
#
_symmetry.space_group_name_H-M   'P 1'
#
loop_
_entity.id
_entity.type
_entity.pdbx_description
1 polymer ?
#
loop_
_entity_poly.entity_id
_entity_poly.type
_entity_poly.pdbx_seq_one_letter_code
_entity_poly.pdbx_strand_id
1 'polypeptide(L)'
;MVGKDHKLSVWPQCTLLTLTRSNLYYQPTGESTENLSFMANIDRQFLETPWYGSRQMARYMRRQGHKCDRHRARRLMRLMRMVPI
;
A
#
# COMPACT_ATOMS: atom_id res chain seq x y z
N MET A 1 0.77 -11.59 24.20
CA MET A 1 0.88 -12.18 22.86
C MET A 1 -0.24 -13.23 22.72
N VAL A 2 -0.99 -13.23 21.61
CA VAL A 2 -2.09 -14.20 21.41
C VAL A 2 -1.52 -15.49 20.82
N GLY A 3 -1.88 -16.63 21.37
CA GLY A 3 -1.34 -17.94 20.95
C GLY A 3 -2.35 -19.07 21.10
N LYS A 4 -2.23 -20.09 20.25
CA LYS A 4 -3.05 -21.31 20.34
C LYS A 4 -2.66 -22.21 21.51
N ASP A 5 -1.45 -22.06 22.03
CA ASP A 5 -0.89 -22.87 23.12
C ASP A 5 -1.24 -22.33 24.52
N HIS A 6 -2.21 -21.42 24.60
CA HIS A 6 -2.67 -20.82 25.85
C HIS A 6 -3.88 -21.58 26.40
N LYS A 7 -4.05 -21.58 27.74
CA LYS A 7 -5.21 -22.19 28.42
C LYS A 7 -6.56 -21.59 28.00
N LEU A 8 -6.54 -20.36 27.49
CA LEU A 8 -7.71 -19.65 26.98
C LEU A 8 -7.75 -19.78 25.47
N SER A 9 -8.94 -19.90 24.87
CA SER A 9 -9.07 -19.83 23.42
C SER A 9 -8.68 -18.44 22.90
N VAL A 10 -8.47 -18.32 21.59
CA VAL A 10 -8.06 -17.06 20.93
C VAL A 10 -9.07 -15.93 21.18
N TRP A 11 -10.36 -16.24 21.37
CA TRP A 11 -11.41 -15.24 21.53
C TRP A 11 -11.32 -14.47 22.87
N PRO A 12 -11.27 -15.11 24.04
CA PRO A 12 -11.00 -14.43 25.31
C PRO A 12 -9.67 -13.66 25.32
N GLN A 13 -8.63 -14.19 24.68
CA GLN A 13 -7.33 -13.51 24.58
C GLN A 13 -7.42 -12.18 23.81
N CYS A 14 -8.13 -12.17 22.67
CA CYS A 14 -8.37 -10.96 21.88
C CYS A 14 -9.20 -9.93 22.67
N THR A 15 -10.24 -10.36 23.40
CA THR A 15 -11.05 -9.47 24.24
C THR A 15 -10.22 -8.83 25.35
N LEU A 16 -9.38 -9.62 26.04
CA LEU A 16 -8.51 -9.13 27.11
C LEU A 16 -7.44 -8.15 26.60
N LEU A 17 -6.93 -8.36 25.39
CA LEU A 17 -5.91 -7.50 24.76
C LEU A 17 -6.49 -6.35 23.93
N THR A 18 -7.82 -6.20 23.92
CA THR A 18 -8.52 -5.19 23.11
C THR A 18 -8.16 -5.26 21.62
N LEU A 19 -7.87 -6.47 21.12
CA LEU A 19 -7.51 -6.74 19.73
C LEU A 19 -8.74 -7.21 18.94
N THR A 20 -8.89 -6.70 17.72
CA THR A 20 -9.88 -7.24 16.79
C THR A 20 -9.39 -8.58 16.22
N ARG A 21 -10.26 -9.60 16.26
CA ARG A 21 -9.94 -10.96 15.79
C ARG A 21 -9.45 -10.99 14.34
N SER A 22 -9.95 -10.10 13.49
CA SER A 22 -9.54 -9.95 12.09
C SER A 22 -8.07 -9.60 11.93
N ASN A 23 -7.52 -8.80 12.85
CA ASN A 23 -6.11 -8.40 12.83
C ASN A 23 -5.18 -9.61 13.04
N LEU A 24 -5.62 -10.57 13.86
CA LEU A 24 -4.85 -11.79 14.15
C LEU A 24 -4.63 -12.68 12.92
N TYR A 25 -5.59 -12.72 12.00
CA TYR A 25 -5.51 -13.53 10.78
C TYR A 25 -5.02 -12.74 9.58
N TYR A 26 -4.95 -11.42 9.68
CA TYR A 26 -4.47 -10.58 8.59
C TYR A 26 -2.95 -10.70 8.49
N GLN A 27 -2.48 -11.40 7.46
CA GLN A 27 -1.07 -11.34 7.07
C GLN A 27 -0.92 -10.23 6.03
N PRO A 28 -0.07 -9.21 6.28
CA PRO A 28 0.19 -8.18 5.28
C PRO A 28 0.85 -8.84 4.07
N THR A 29 0.14 -8.87 2.96
CA THR A 29 0.70 -9.25 1.66
C THR A 29 1.47 -8.07 1.09
N GLY A 30 2.67 -8.34 0.55
CA GLY A 30 3.44 -7.34 -0.17
C GLY A 30 2.75 -6.86 -1.45
N GLU A 31 3.36 -5.90 -2.13
CA GLU A 31 2.87 -5.43 -3.42
C GLU A 31 3.19 -6.43 -4.54
N SER A 32 2.35 -6.46 -5.58
CA SER A 32 2.60 -7.28 -6.76
C SER A 32 3.84 -6.78 -7.52
N THR A 33 4.47 -7.65 -8.30
CA THR A 33 5.62 -7.30 -9.17
C THR A 33 5.30 -6.16 -10.14
N GLU A 34 4.07 -6.13 -10.67
CA GLU A 34 3.57 -5.03 -11.50
C GLU A 34 3.46 -3.71 -10.71
N ASN A 35 3.03 -3.76 -9.44
CA ASN A 35 2.99 -2.56 -8.60
C ASN A 35 4.40 -2.07 -8.26
N LEU A 36 5.35 -2.97 -8.02
CA LEU A 36 6.74 -2.60 -7.76
C LEU A 36 7.39 -1.91 -8.97
N SER A 37 7.15 -2.40 -10.19
CA SER A 37 7.64 -1.73 -11.39
C SER A 37 6.98 -0.36 -11.59
N PHE A 38 5.68 -0.23 -11.28
CA PHE A 38 5.04 1.08 -11.26
C PHE A 38 5.62 2.02 -10.20
N MET A 39 5.88 1.53 -8.99
CA MET A 39 6.50 2.34 -7.94
C MET A 39 7.88 2.86 -8.36
N ALA A 40 8.70 2.03 -9.02
CA ALA A 40 9.99 2.48 -9.57
C ALA A 40 9.85 3.57 -10.63
N ASN A 41 8.86 3.46 -11.52
CA ASN A 41 8.58 4.49 -12.53
C ASN A 41 8.03 5.78 -11.93
N ILE A 42 7.18 5.70 -10.90
CA ILE A 42 6.71 6.87 -10.14
C ILE A 42 7.89 7.58 -9.51
N ASP A 43 8.79 6.84 -8.86
CA ASP A 43 9.96 7.39 -8.18
C ASP A 43 10.85 8.18 -9.13
N ARG A 44 11.19 7.58 -10.27
CA ARG A 44 11.98 8.24 -11.32
C ARG A 44 11.31 9.53 -11.81
N GLN A 45 10.02 9.48 -12.11
CA GLN A 45 9.31 10.66 -12.60
C GLN A 45 9.15 11.74 -11.53
N PHE A 46 9.00 11.35 -10.26
CA PHE A 46 8.87 12.28 -9.14
C PHE A 46 10.18 13.04 -8.90
N LEU A 47 11.34 12.40 -9.08
CA LEU A 47 12.65 13.06 -9.04
C LEU A 47 12.82 14.10 -10.15
N GLU A 48 12.31 13.83 -11.36
CA GLU A 48 12.33 14.79 -12.47
C GLU A 48 11.30 15.92 -12.32
N THR A 49 10.15 15.60 -11.71
CA THR A 49 8.99 16.52 -11.63
C THR A 49 8.30 16.43 -10.25
N PRO A 50 8.86 17.06 -9.21
CA PRO A 50 8.34 16.95 -7.84
C PRO A 50 6.96 17.59 -7.61
N TRP A 51 6.47 18.40 -8.55
CA TRP A 51 5.11 18.97 -8.54
C TRP A 51 4.05 18.03 -9.14
N TYR A 52 4.43 16.86 -9.68
CA TYR A 52 3.48 15.93 -10.30
C TYR A 52 2.59 15.25 -9.27
N GLY A 53 1.33 15.72 -9.18
CA GLY A 53 0.29 15.03 -8.44
C GLY A 53 -0.21 13.76 -9.13
N SER A 54 -1.02 12.97 -8.42
CA SER A 54 -1.56 11.69 -8.90
C SER A 54 -2.26 11.73 -10.26
N ARG A 55 -2.93 12.84 -10.62
CA ARG A 55 -3.56 13.02 -11.94
C ARG A 55 -2.53 13.13 -13.06
N GLN A 56 -1.45 13.90 -12.83
CA GLN A 56 -0.38 14.09 -13.81
C GLN A 56 0.43 12.80 -13.95
N MET A 57 0.73 12.15 -12.83
CA MET A 57 1.42 10.86 -12.81
C MET A 57 0.65 9.78 -13.59
N ALA A 58 -0.67 9.68 -13.40
CA ALA A 58 -1.50 8.73 -14.17
C ALA A 58 -1.49 9.04 -15.68
N ARG A 59 -1.49 10.31 -16.09
CA ARG A 59 -1.37 10.70 -17.51
C ARG A 59 -0.01 10.34 -18.08
N TYR A 60 1.06 10.58 -17.32
CA TYR A 60 2.42 10.20 -17.70
C TYR A 60 2.54 8.69 -17.92
N MET A 61 2.04 7.89 -16.98
CA MET A 61 2.04 6.43 -17.11
C MET A 61 1.26 5.94 -18.33
N ARG A 62 0.10 6.54 -18.62
CA ARG A 62 -0.68 6.20 -19.83
C ARG A 62 0.07 6.51 -21.11
N ARG A 63 0.84 7.60 -21.16
CA ARG A 63 1.69 7.93 -22.33
C ARG A 63 2.80 6.90 -22.54
N GLN A 64 3.27 6.25 -21.47
CA GLN A 64 4.22 5.15 -21.55
C GLN A 64 3.57 3.78 -21.87
N GLY A 65 2.27 3.74 -22.17
CA GLY A 65 1.55 2.50 -22.48
C GLY A 65 1.10 1.70 -21.26
N HIS A 66 1.28 2.22 -20.04
CA HIS A 66 0.83 1.55 -18.82
C HIS A 66 -0.65 1.84 -18.53
N LYS A 67 -1.42 0.79 -18.22
CA LYS A 67 -2.81 0.91 -17.76
C LYS A 67 -2.85 1.27 -16.27
N CYS A 68 -2.42 2.49 -15.95
CA CYS A 68 -2.54 3.06 -14.61
C CYS A 68 -3.67 4.10 -14.58
N ASP A 69 -4.61 3.93 -13.65
CA ASP A 69 -5.65 4.90 -13.38
C ASP A 69 -5.24 5.86 -12.25
N ARG A 70 -6.03 6.93 -12.05
CA ARG A 70 -5.72 7.92 -11.01
C ARG A 70 -5.77 7.33 -9.59
N HIS A 71 -6.63 6.32 -9.35
CA HIS A 71 -6.81 5.75 -8.02
C HIS A 71 -5.62 4.85 -7.66
N ARG A 72 -5.12 4.04 -8.60
CA ARG A 72 -3.89 3.25 -8.46
C ARG A 72 -2.67 4.16 -8.26
N ALA A 73 -2.49 5.17 -9.11
CA ALA A 73 -1.38 6.13 -8.95
C ALA A 73 -1.41 6.80 -7.57
N ARG A 74 -2.58 7.28 -7.11
CA ARG A 74 -2.73 7.89 -5.78
C ARG A 74 -2.41 6.91 -4.64
N ARG A 75 -2.86 5.66 -4.73
CA ARG A 75 -2.57 4.62 -3.72
C ARG A 75 -1.06 4.39 -3.62
N LEU A 76 -0.40 4.17 -4.76
CA LEU A 76 1.04 3.90 -4.81
C LEU A 76 1.87 5.10 -4.30
N MET A 77 1.56 6.32 -4.73
CA MET A 77 2.22 7.52 -4.20
C MET A 77 2.08 7.67 -2.69
N ARG A 78 0.91 7.33 -2.11
CA ARG A 78 0.70 7.34 -0.66
C ARG A 78 1.50 6.27 0.06
N LEU A 79 1.58 5.06 -0.50
CA LEU A 79 2.42 3.99 0.03
C LEU A 79 3.90 4.40 0.05
N MET A 80 4.33 5.13 -0.98
CA MET A 80 5.68 5.70 -1.11
C MET A 80 5.89 6.99 -0.30
N ARG A 81 4.86 7.48 0.41
CA ARG A 81 4.90 8.73 1.20
C ARG A 81 5.27 9.98 0.38
N MET A 82 4.92 10.00 -0.90
CA MET A 82 5.17 11.14 -1.79
C MET A 82 4.07 12.19 -1.67
N VAL A 83 4.47 13.44 -1.47
CA VAL A 83 3.60 14.61 -1.45
C VAL A 83 4.12 15.57 -2.52
N PRO A 84 3.34 15.87 -3.57
CA PRO A 84 3.74 16.85 -4.56
C PRO A 84 3.85 18.25 -3.93
N ILE A 85 4.88 19.01 -4.35
CA ILE A 85 5.17 20.37 -3.90
C ILE A 85 4.30 21.37 -4.66
#